data_AF-A0A9E7IUW6-F1
#
_entry.id   AF-A0A9E7IUW6-F1
#
_cell.length_a   1.000
_cell.length_b   1.000
_cell.length_c   1.000
_cell.angle_alpha   90.00
_cell.angle_beta   90.00
_cell.angle_gamma   90.00
#
_symmetry.space_group_name_H-M   'P 1'
#
loop_
_entity.id
_entity.type
_entity.pdbx_description
1 polymer ?
#
loop_
_entity_poly.entity_id
_entity_poly.type
_entity_poly.pdbx_seq_one_letter_code
_entity_poly.pdbx_strand_id
1 'polypeptide(L)' 'MMRLFLVYDVVDDEHVLLVDGKLRRLEKPKLKKIKHLIVYHTIVEDFQKKVEENSRLTNSQIRKYLEPFLIEEH' A
#
# COMPACT_ATOMS: atom_id res chain seq x y z
N MET A 1 -16.83 -3.63 -5.24
CA MET A 1 -15.55 -4.34 -5.39
C MET A 1 -14.54 -3.73 -4.44
N MET A 2 -14.04 -4.53 -3.50
CA MET A 2 -13.01 -4.12 -2.54
C MET A 2 -11.69 -3.88 -3.31
N ARG A 3 -10.90 -2.88 -2.90
CA ARG A 3 -9.60 -2.58 -3.50
C ARG A 3 -8.54 -2.70 -2.43
N LEU A 4 -7.45 -3.39 -2.76
CA LEU A 4 -6.29 -3.53 -1.91
C LEU A 4 -5.32 -2.37 -2.12
N PHE A 5 -4.67 -1.96 -1.04
CA PHE A 5 -3.66 -0.91 -1.00
C PHE A 5 -2.52 -1.33 -0.09
N LEU A 6 -1.33 -0.83 -0.36
CA LEU A 6 -0.24 -0.81 0.60
C LEU A 6 -0.28 0.49 1.40
N VAL A 7 0.03 0.41 2.69
CA VAL A 7 0.29 1.58 3.53
C VAL A 7 1.69 2.08 3.20
N TYR A 8 1.78 3.23 2.55
CA TYR A 8 3.04 3.85 2.13
C TYR A 8 3.71 4.61 3.26
N ASP A 9 2.93 5.30 4.09
CA ASP A 9 3.44 6.10 5.19
C ASP A 9 2.36 6.32 6.26
N VAL A 10 2.79 6.60 7.49
CA VAL A 10 1.95 7.00 8.62
C VAL A 10 2.11 8.50 8.82
N VAL A 11 1.02 9.25 8.61
CA VAL A 11 1.06 10.72 8.68
C VAL A 11 0.86 11.19 10.12
N ASP A 12 -0.08 10.57 10.82
CA ASP A 12 -0.42 10.82 12.22
C ASP A 12 -1.18 9.60 12.79
N ASP A 13 -1.63 9.72 14.05
CA ASP A 13 -2.32 8.65 14.80
C ASP A 13 -3.63 8.19 14.14
N GLU A 14 -4.24 8.99 13.26
CA GLU A 14 -5.50 8.68 12.60
C GLU A 14 -5.35 8.43 11.10
N HIS A 15 -4.27 8.87 10.45
CA HIS A 15 -4.17 8.94 9.00
C HIS A 15 -2.93 8.24 8.43
N VAL A 16 -3.16 7.56 7.30
CA VAL A 16 -2.12 6.90 6.51
C VAL A 16 -2.20 7.30 5.04
N LEU A 17 -1.05 7.19 4.36
CA LEU A 17 -0.96 7.28 2.91
C LEU A 17 -1.06 5.89 2.29
N LEU A 18 -1.92 5.76 1.27
CA LEU A 18 -2.17 4.49 0.59
C LEU A 18 -1.77 4.54 -0.88
N VAL A 19 -1.18 3.45 -1.37
CA VAL A 19 -0.79 3.28 -2.78
C VAL A 19 -1.25 1.93 -3.35
N ASP A 20 -1.64 1.92 -4.62
CA ASP A 20 -1.96 0.71 -5.41
C ASP A 20 -1.17 0.63 -6.72
N GLY A 21 -0.35 1.64 -7.03
CA GLY A 21 0.47 1.68 -8.25
C GLY A 21 -0.33 1.84 -9.55
N LYS A 22 -1.65 2.07 -9.49
CA LYS A 22 -2.53 2.30 -10.64
C LYS A 22 -3.33 3.59 -10.49
N LEU A 23 -4.31 3.62 -9.58
CA LEU A 23 -5.13 4.80 -9.31
C LEU A 23 -4.45 5.72 -8.30
N ARG A 24 -3.81 5.13 -7.29
CA ARG A 24 -3.10 5.81 -6.20
C ARG A 24 -1.62 5.47 -6.35
N ARG A 25 -0.94 6.32 -7.11
CA ARG A 25 0.47 6.18 -7.47
C ARG A 25 1.36 6.77 -6.37
N LEU A 26 2.64 6.42 -6.35
CA LEU A 26 3.63 6.95 -5.40
C LEU A 26 3.70 8.49 -5.41
N GLU A 27 3.48 9.10 -6.57
CA GLU A 27 3.50 10.56 -6.74
C GLU A 27 2.18 11.23 -6.27
N LYS A 28 1.11 10.44 -6.10
CA LYS A 28 -0.20 10.91 -5.65
C LYS A 28 -0.88 9.87 -4.75
N PRO A 29 -0.29 9.61 -3.56
CA PRO A 29 -0.84 8.66 -2.62
C PRO A 29 -2.19 9.15 -2.08
N LYS A 30 -3.00 8.23 -1.55
CA LYS A 30 -4.30 8.54 -0.98
C LYS A 30 -4.20 8.68 0.54
N LEU A 31 -4.45 9.88 1.06
CA LEU A 31 -4.68 10.08 2.49
C LEU A 31 -6.01 9.43 2.90
N LYS A 32 -6.00 8.62 3.97
CA LYS A 32 -7.19 7.94 4.47
C LYS A 32 -7.11 7.76 5.98
N LYS A 33 -8.24 7.96 6.68
CA LYS A 33 -8.35 7.64 8.10
C LYS A 33 -8.32 6.14 8.33
N ILE A 34 -7.54 5.68 9.30
CA ILE A 34 -7.33 4.28 9.67
C ILE A 34 -8.68 3.60 10.00
N LYS A 35 -9.60 4.30 10.69
CA LYS A 35 -10.93 3.79 11.04
C LYS A 35 -11.82 3.35 9.86
N HIS A 36 -11.45 3.72 8.63
CA HIS A 36 -12.16 3.34 7.41
C HIS A 36 -11.43 2.25 6.60
N LEU A 37 -10.40 1.63 7.19
CA LEU A 37 -9.61 0.57 6.58
C LEU A 37 -9.95 -0.77 7.23
N ILE A 38 -9.94 -1.80 6.41
CA ILE A 38 -9.81 -3.18 6.88
C ILE A 38 -8.31 -3.48 6.77
N VAL A 39 -7.64 -3.66 7.90
CA VAL A 39 -6.20 -3.90 7.96
C VAL A 39 -5.96 -5.41 7.96
N TYR A 40 -5.10 -5.87 7.06
CA TYR A 40 -4.70 -7.27 6.96
C TYR A 40 -3.50 -7.54 7.85
N HIS A 41 -3.39 -8.74 8.40
CA HIS A 41 -2.25 -9.17 9.23
C HIS A 41 -1.05 -9.60 8.39
N THR A 42 -0.72 -8.79 7.36
CA THR A 42 0.31 -9.10 6.38
C THR A 42 1.22 -7.91 6.18
N ILE A 43 2.52 -8.16 6.24
CA ILE A 43 3.56 -7.19 5.95
C ILE A 43 4.27 -7.61 4.67
N VAL A 44 4.41 -6.70 3.72
CA VAL A 44 5.23 -6.92 2.51
C VAL A 44 6.65 -6.44 2.82
N GLU A 45 7.49 -7.33 3.33
CA GLU A 45 8.82 -7.00 3.87
C GLU A 45 9.71 -6.24 2.88
N ASP A 46 9.79 -6.65 1.61
CA ASP A 46 10.60 -5.96 0.59
C ASP A 46 10.09 -4.53 0.32
N PHE A 47 8.78 -4.32 0.40
CA PHE A 47 8.21 -2.99 0.27
C PHE A 47 8.53 -2.12 1.50
N GLN A 48 8.33 -2.65 2.71
CA GLN A 48 8.66 -1.95 3.96
C GLN A 48 10.13 -1.53 3.97
N LYS A 49 11.05 -2.46 3.69
CA LYS A 49 12.49 -2.19 3.65
C LYS A 49 12.83 -1.08 2.67
N LYS A 50 12.23 -1.09 1.47
CA LYS A 50 12.47 -0.04 0.47
C LYS A 50 11.95 1.32 0.91
N VAL A 51 10.82 1.38 1.63
CA VAL A 51 10.29 2.63 2.19
C VAL A 51 11.25 3.15 3.27
N GLU A 52 11.64 2.31 4.23
CA GLU A 52 12.55 2.67 5.33
C GLU A 52 13.93 3.13 4.83
N GLU A 53 14.48 2.45 3.83
CA GLU A 53 15.77 2.80 3.21
C GLU A 53 15.69 4.01 2.26
N ASN A 54 14.51 4.61 2.06
CA ASN A 54 14.26 5.62 1.02
C ASN A 54 14.76 5.18 -0.38
N SER A 55 14.70 3.87 -0.64
CA SER A 55 15.12 3.26 -1.89
C SER A 55 14.12 3.58 -3.00
N ARG A 56 14.62 3.63 -4.24
CA ARG A 56 13.77 3.90 -5.41
C ARG A 56 12.69 2.81 -5.55
N LEU A 57 11.43 3.24 -5.37
CA LEU A 57 10.23 2.45 -5.62
C LEU A 57 9.54 2.91 -6.91
N THR A 58 8.88 1.96 -7.59
CA THR A 58 8.12 2.23 -8.81
C THR A 58 6.70 1.75 -8.67
N ASN A 59 5.78 2.42 -9.38
CA ASN A 59 4.38 2.02 -9.44
C ASN A 59 4.19 0.57 -9.95
N SER A 60 5.12 0.04 -10.76
CA SER A 60 5.06 -1.36 -11.21
C SER A 60 5.39 -2.35 -10.09
N GLN A 61 6.34 -2.02 -9.22
CA GLN A 61 6.66 -2.83 -8.03
C GLN A 61 5.47 -2.87 -7.07
N ILE A 62 4.81 -1.74 -6.82
CA ILE A 62 3.59 -1.70 -6.00
C ILE A 62 2.53 -2.68 -6.51
N ARG A 63 2.27 -2.69 -7.82
CA ARG A 63 1.31 -3.63 -8.42
C ARG A 63 1.74 -5.08 -8.23
N LYS A 64 3.04 -5.38 -8.40
CA LYS A 64 3.60 -6.72 -8.20
C LYS A 64 3.48 -7.19 -6.75
N TYR A 65 3.66 -6.30 -5.77
CA TYR A 65 3.46 -6.63 -4.36
C TYR A 65 1.99 -6.92 -4.02
N LEU A 66 1.05 -6.30 -4.72
CA LEU A 66 -0.38 -6.54 -4.51
C LEU A 66 -0.91 -7.76 -5.25
N GLU A 67 -0.25 -8.19 -6.33
CA GLU A 67 -0.68 -9.28 -7.20
C GLU A 67 -1.02 -10.60 -6.47
N PRO A 68 -0.21 -11.09 -5.51
CA PRO A 68 -0.53 -12.32 -4.77
C PRO A 68 -1.85 -12.25 -3.99
N PHE A 69 -2.30 -11.05 -3.64
CA PHE A 69 -3.52 -10.81 -2.85
C PHE A 69 -4.75 -10.51 -3.71
N LEU A 70 -4.58 -10.34 -5.02
CA LEU A 70 -5.71 -10.11 -5.95
C LEU A 70 -6.37 -11.42 -6.39
N ILE A 71 -5.75 -12.56 -6.11
CA ILE A 71 -6.20 -13.90 -6.46
C ILE A 71 -6.83 -14.52 -5.22
N GLU A 72 -7.96 -13.98 -4.76
CA GLU A 72 -8.84 -14.66 -3.81
C GLU A 72 -10.21 -14.87 -4.47
N GLU A 73 -10.31 -15.93 -5.26
CA GLU A 73 -11.49 -16.81 -5.27
C GLU A 73 -10.98 -18.25 -5.13
N HIS A 74 -10.93 -18.73 -3.90
CA HIS A 74 -10.96 -20.16 -3.59
C HIS A 74 -12.12 -20.41 -2.64
#